data_AF-A0A353F8G7-F1
#
_entry.id   AF-A0A353F8G7-F1
#
_cell.length_a   1.000
_cell.length_b   1.000
_cell.length_c   1.000
_cell.angle_alpha   90.00
_cell.angle_beta   90.00
_cell.angle_gamma   90.00
#
_symmetry.space_group_name_H-M   'P 1'
#
loop_
_entity.id
_entity.type
_entity.pdbx_description
1 polymer ?
#
loop_
_entity_poly.entity_id
_entity_poly.type
_entity_poly.pdbx_seq_one_letter_code
_entity_poly.pdbx_strand_id
1 'polypeptide(L)'
;MTILETLIFTLAVELYAGLISWKFYQKAGHPAWAAFVPIYNTYLLTRIIKRPAWWVILFYIPIVGNIMGIVAVFELLHVFNYRKLKYTIYTILTAGLYLAYLNYTEKPEYVGRDDKNIRTHVSELASSLIFAIVAATIIRTFTFEAFTIPTPSMEKSLMVGDFLFVSKLQYGSRLPITPLCLPLVHNRIPGTDQPSYLDWVQLPYMRLPKISDVQRLDPVVFNYPMETEKPVDKREHYVKRCIATPGDTLQIINGQVYINGDKQEMPD
;
A
#
# COMPACT_ATOMS: atom_id res chain seq x y z
N MET A 1 -2.58 -12.13 -10.26
CA MET A 1 -1.61 -13.21 -10.00
C MET A 1 -2.21 -14.22 -9.04
N THR A 2 -1.87 -15.49 -9.18
CA THR A 2 -2.20 -16.54 -8.19
C THR A 2 -1.33 -16.40 -6.93
N ILE A 3 -1.68 -17.07 -5.83
CA ILE A 3 -0.86 -17.06 -4.59
C ILE A 3 0.55 -17.59 -4.87
N LEU A 4 0.68 -18.64 -5.69
CA LEU A 4 1.96 -19.22 -6.06
C LEU A 4 2.80 -18.25 -6.92
N GLU A 5 2.22 -17.64 -7.94
CA GLU A 5 2.91 -16.61 -8.74
C GLU A 5 3.39 -15.45 -7.88
N THR A 6 2.58 -15.04 -6.91
CA THR A 6 2.92 -13.97 -5.97
C THR A 6 4.10 -14.38 -5.10
N LEU A 7 4.12 -15.61 -4.58
CA LEU A 7 5.24 -16.13 -3.81
C LEU A 7 6.52 -16.16 -4.64
N ILE A 8 6.47 -16.70 -5.86
CA ILE A 8 7.61 -16.75 -6.79
C ILE A 8 8.11 -15.34 -7.09
N PHE A 9 7.21 -14.40 -7.39
CA PHE A 9 7.55 -13.02 -7.63
C PHE A 9 8.23 -12.37 -6.42
N THR A 10 7.69 -12.55 -5.20
CA THR A 10 8.31 -12.01 -3.99
C THR A 10 9.70 -12.59 -3.74
N LEU A 11 9.90 -13.89 -3.97
CA LEU A 11 11.22 -14.54 -3.87
C LEU A 11 12.19 -14.03 -4.94
N ALA A 12 11.73 -13.76 -6.16
CA ALA A 12 12.56 -13.19 -7.22
C ALA A 12 12.98 -11.75 -6.91
N VAL A 13 12.07 -10.92 -6.39
CA VAL A 13 12.37 -9.56 -5.92
C VAL A 13 13.36 -9.59 -4.77
N GLU A 14 13.20 -10.52 -3.83
CA GLU A 14 14.11 -10.70 -2.70
C GLU A 14 15.51 -11.17 -3.17
N LEU A 15 15.57 -12.12 -4.10
CA LEU A 15 16.83 -12.56 -4.70
C LEU A 15 17.53 -11.38 -5.40
N TYR A 16 16.79 -10.58 -6.16
CA TYR A 16 17.31 -9.35 -6.77
C TYR A 16 17.82 -8.36 -5.71
N ALA A 17 17.04 -8.09 -4.67
CA ALA A 17 17.42 -7.21 -3.56
C ALA A 17 18.68 -7.70 -2.83
N GLY A 18 18.81 -9.01 -2.62
CA GLY A 18 20.00 -9.64 -2.06
C GLY A 18 21.22 -9.46 -2.99
N LEU A 19 21.08 -9.72 -4.29
CA LEU A 19 22.16 -9.57 -5.28
C LEU A 19 22.69 -8.13 -5.36
N ILE A 20 21.84 -7.12 -5.22
CA ILE A 20 22.25 -5.72 -5.25
C ILE A 20 22.86 -5.22 -3.93
N SER A 21 22.60 -5.89 -2.80
CA SER A 21 22.92 -5.36 -1.46
C SER A 21 23.86 -6.21 -0.60
N TRP A 22 24.07 -7.50 -0.91
CA TRP A 22 24.76 -8.45 -0.03
C TRP A 22 26.16 -8.02 0.49
N LYS A 23 26.99 -7.31 -0.29
CA LYS A 23 28.30 -6.87 0.22
C LYS A 23 28.18 -5.69 1.18
N PHE A 24 27.11 -4.89 1.11
CA PHE A 24 26.83 -3.91 2.17
C PHE A 24 26.64 -4.62 3.52
N TYR A 25 25.89 -5.73 3.55
CA TYR A 25 25.73 -6.53 4.78
C TYR A 25 27.07 -7.09 5.27
N GLN A 26 27.90 -7.64 4.36
CA GLN A 26 29.26 -8.09 4.70
C GLN A 26 30.13 -6.98 5.30
N LYS A 27 30.10 -5.80 4.70
CA LYS A 27 30.89 -4.64 5.13
C LYS A 27 30.40 -4.05 6.44
N ALA A 28 29.12 -4.22 6.77
CA ALA A 28 28.57 -3.91 8.08
C ALA A 28 28.85 -4.98 9.15
N GLY A 29 29.57 -6.06 8.82
CA GLY A 29 29.93 -7.14 9.76
C GLY A 29 28.90 -8.27 9.86
N HIS A 30 27.97 -8.38 8.91
CA HIS A 30 26.95 -9.43 8.86
C HIS A 30 27.23 -10.46 7.76
N PRO A 31 26.78 -11.71 7.89
CA PRO A 31 27.02 -12.72 6.86
C PRO A 31 26.26 -12.41 5.55
N ALA A 32 26.88 -12.66 4.40
CA ALA A 32 26.31 -12.37 3.09
C ALA A 32 24.98 -13.06 2.79
N TRP A 33 24.86 -14.33 3.19
CA TRP A 33 23.64 -15.12 2.94
C TRP A 33 22.41 -14.49 3.58
N ALA A 34 22.60 -13.70 4.65
CA ALA A 34 21.50 -13.07 5.36
C ALA A 34 20.78 -12.00 4.53
N ALA A 35 21.44 -11.45 3.50
CA ALA A 35 20.82 -10.51 2.58
C ALA A 35 19.76 -11.16 1.66
N PHE A 36 19.71 -12.50 1.59
CA PHE A 36 18.78 -13.25 0.74
C PHE A 36 17.63 -13.90 1.50
N VAL A 37 17.65 -13.85 2.85
CA VAL A 37 16.63 -14.48 3.68
C VAL A 37 15.53 -13.46 3.95
N PRO A 38 14.28 -13.68 3.48
CA PRO A 38 13.18 -12.76 3.72
C PRO A 38 12.99 -12.50 5.22
N ILE A 39 12.53 -11.30 5.57
CA ILE A 39 12.30 -10.79 6.93
C ILE A 39 13.61 -10.59 7.71
N TYR A 40 14.50 -11.58 7.71
CA TYR A 40 15.79 -11.49 8.39
C TYR A 40 16.70 -10.45 7.74
N ASN A 41 16.72 -10.37 6.41
CA ASN A 41 17.40 -9.32 5.64
C ASN A 41 16.97 -7.92 6.12
N THR A 42 15.66 -7.70 6.24
CA THR A 42 15.04 -6.42 6.58
C THR A 42 15.28 -6.10 8.05
N TYR A 43 15.22 -7.10 8.92
CA TYR A 43 15.62 -6.96 10.31
C TYR A 43 17.09 -6.53 10.44
N LEU A 44 18.02 -7.19 9.75
CA LEU A 44 19.43 -6.78 9.74
C LEU A 44 19.62 -5.39 9.14
N LEU A 45 18.92 -5.06 8.06
CA LEU A 45 18.93 -3.73 7.47
C LEU A 45 18.59 -2.68 8.51
N THR A 46 17.51 -2.87 9.29
CA THR A 46 17.12 -1.94 10.37
C THR A 46 18.22 -1.81 11.44
N ARG A 47 18.96 -2.88 11.73
CA ARG A 47 20.11 -2.84 12.66
C ARG A 47 21.29 -2.07 12.09
N ILE A 48 21.62 -2.27 10.82
CA ILE A 48 22.70 -1.55 10.10
C ILE A 48 22.41 -0.05 10.10
N ILE A 49 21.18 0.35 9.78
CA ILE A 49 20.76 1.75 9.80
C ILE A 49 20.37 2.25 11.21
N LYS A 50 20.56 1.45 12.27
CA LYS A 50 20.21 1.78 13.67
C LYS A 50 18.77 2.31 13.86
N ARG A 51 17.80 1.74 13.16
CA ARG A 51 16.36 1.99 13.30
C ARG A 51 15.70 0.93 14.18
N PRO A 52 14.53 1.24 14.79
CA PRO A 52 13.88 0.30 15.67
C PRO A 52 13.35 -0.92 14.90
N ALA A 53 13.41 -2.10 15.52
CA ALA A 53 13.10 -3.37 14.86
C ALA A 53 11.64 -3.47 14.36
N TRP A 54 10.70 -2.71 14.94
CA TRP A 54 9.31 -2.70 14.49
C TRP A 54 9.13 -2.13 13.07
N TRP A 55 10.13 -1.40 12.54
CA TRP A 55 10.12 -0.93 11.15
C TRP A 55 9.98 -2.09 10.16
N VAL A 56 10.45 -3.29 10.51
CA VAL A 56 10.34 -4.49 9.67
C VAL A 56 8.89 -4.72 9.22
N ILE A 57 7.91 -4.48 10.11
CA ILE A 57 6.48 -4.65 9.78
C ILE A 57 6.07 -3.69 8.66
N LEU A 58 6.57 -2.44 8.67
CA LEU A 58 6.21 -1.43 7.67
C LEU A 58 6.69 -1.80 6.26
N PHE A 59 7.80 -2.51 6.12
CA PHE A 59 8.32 -2.95 4.81
C PHE A 59 7.37 -3.93 4.10
N TYR A 60 6.60 -4.70 4.86
CA TYR A 60 5.69 -5.72 4.32
C TYR A 60 4.26 -5.22 4.10
N ILE A 61 3.95 -4.00 4.52
CA ILE A 61 2.67 -3.37 4.20
C ILE A 61 2.73 -2.84 2.75
N PRO A 62 1.84 -3.26 1.83
CA PRO A 62 1.84 -2.75 0.46
C PRO A 62 1.73 -1.21 0.41
N ILE A 63 2.34 -0.58 -0.60
CA ILE A 63 2.47 0.88 -0.77
C ILE A 63 3.42 1.51 0.27
N VAL A 64 3.18 1.28 1.57
CA VAL A 64 4.02 1.76 2.67
C VAL A 64 5.43 1.19 2.56
N GLY A 65 5.56 -0.09 2.24
CA GLY A 65 6.82 -0.78 2.06
C GLY A 65 7.68 -0.18 0.95
N ASN A 66 7.08 0.36 -0.12
CA ASN A 66 7.82 1.06 -1.16
C ASN A 66 8.42 2.37 -0.65
N ILE A 67 7.65 3.13 0.15
CA ILE A 67 8.14 4.36 0.80
C ILE A 67 9.27 4.02 1.77
N MET A 68 9.08 2.98 2.59
CA MET A 68 10.10 2.53 3.54
C MET A 68 11.36 2.01 2.85
N GLY A 69 11.22 1.33 1.70
CA GLY A 69 12.33 0.93 0.84
C GLY A 69 13.17 2.10 0.38
N ILE A 70 12.54 3.17 -0.09
CA ILE A 70 13.22 4.42 -0.48
C ILE A 70 13.95 5.03 0.71
N VAL A 71 13.29 5.13 1.87
CA VAL A 71 13.90 5.66 3.11
C VAL A 71 15.08 4.81 3.55
N ALA A 72 14.97 3.48 3.52
CA ALA A 72 16.05 2.59 3.89
C ALA A 72 17.23 2.66 2.92
N VAL A 73 17.00 2.73 1.61
CA VAL A 73 18.08 2.91 0.63
C VAL A 73 18.82 4.23 0.87
N PHE A 74 18.06 5.31 1.12
CA PHE A 74 18.64 6.60 1.49
C PHE A 74 19.53 6.50 2.73
N GLU A 75 19.02 5.92 3.82
CA GLU A 75 19.77 5.78 5.08
C GLU A 75 20.96 4.82 4.96
N LEU A 76 20.80 3.72 4.22
CA LEU A 76 21.88 2.76 3.95
C LEU A 76 23.03 3.47 3.24
N LEU A 77 22.76 4.21 2.17
CA LEU A 77 23.80 4.96 1.44
C LEU A 77 24.54 5.95 2.36
N HIS A 78 23.84 6.62 3.27
CA HIS A 78 24.47 7.56 4.23
C HIS A 78 25.40 6.85 5.22
N VAL A 79 24.99 5.69 5.72
CA VAL A 79 25.80 4.85 6.63
C VAL A 79 27.08 4.34 5.97
N PHE A 80 27.06 4.21 4.63
CA PHE A 80 28.20 3.81 3.79
C PHE A 80 28.94 4.99 3.15
N ASN A 81 28.82 6.19 3.73
CA ASN A 81 29.49 7.42 3.30
C ASN A 81 29.03 8.03 1.95
N TYR A 82 27.99 7.47 1.31
CA TYR A 82 27.36 8.04 0.11
C TYR A 82 26.26 9.05 0.49
N ARG A 83 26.69 10.18 1.06
CA ARG A 83 25.79 11.18 1.71
C ARG A 83 25.05 12.12 0.75
N LYS A 84 25.43 12.16 -0.54
CA LYS A 84 24.80 13.08 -1.51
C LYS A 84 23.48 12.49 -2.03
N LEU A 85 22.41 13.31 -2.09
CA LEU A 85 21.09 12.92 -2.60
C LEU A 85 21.11 12.30 -4.00
N LYS A 86 22.06 12.70 -4.86
CA LYS A 86 22.20 12.15 -6.22
C LYS A 86 22.32 10.62 -6.24
N TYR A 87 23.00 10.03 -5.24
CA TYR A 87 23.20 8.58 -5.18
C TYR A 87 21.87 7.86 -4.92
N THR A 88 21.05 8.40 -4.02
CA THR A 88 19.70 7.90 -3.77
C THR A 88 18.82 8.06 -5.00
N ILE A 89 18.84 9.23 -5.66
CA ILE A 89 18.04 9.48 -6.87
C ILE A 89 18.42 8.50 -7.98
N TYR A 90 19.71 8.30 -8.26
CA TYR A 90 20.15 7.32 -9.26
C TYR A 90 19.76 5.91 -8.89
N THR A 91 19.80 5.55 -7.60
CA THR A 91 19.34 4.24 -7.14
C THR A 91 17.85 4.04 -7.39
N ILE A 92 17.01 5.04 -7.11
CA ILE A 92 15.56 4.97 -7.33
C ILE A 92 15.25 4.88 -8.84
N LEU A 93 15.83 5.77 -9.65
CA LEU A 93 15.58 5.82 -11.10
C LEU A 93 16.03 4.56 -11.83
N THR A 94 17.08 3.90 -11.33
CA THR A 94 17.59 2.65 -11.90
C THR A 94 17.03 1.40 -11.21
N ALA A 95 15.97 1.54 -10.40
CA ALA A 95 15.35 0.46 -9.65
C ALA A 95 16.34 -0.42 -8.86
N GLY A 96 17.38 0.19 -8.28
CA GLY A 96 18.40 -0.50 -7.48
C GLY A 96 19.70 -0.86 -8.23
N LEU A 97 19.76 -0.75 -9.57
CA LEU A 97 20.97 -1.12 -10.32
C LEU A 97 22.16 -0.23 -9.98
N TYR A 98 21.94 1.06 -9.68
CA TYR A 98 23.02 1.93 -9.21
C TYR A 98 23.55 1.53 -7.82
N LEU A 99 22.70 0.99 -6.94
CA LEU A 99 23.16 0.41 -5.68
C LEU A 99 24.03 -0.82 -5.95
N ALA A 100 23.68 -1.63 -6.94
CA ALA A 100 24.53 -2.74 -7.39
C ALA A 100 25.87 -2.23 -7.95
N TYR A 101 25.87 -1.16 -8.75
CA TYR A 101 27.10 -0.55 -9.24
C TYR A 101 28.04 -0.16 -8.09
N LEU A 102 27.51 0.48 -7.04
CA LEU A 102 28.25 0.77 -5.82
C LEU A 102 28.71 -0.53 -5.15
N ASN A 103 27.82 -1.49 -4.92
CA ASN A 103 28.10 -2.79 -4.30
C ASN A 103 29.31 -3.52 -4.95
N TYR A 104 29.37 -3.54 -6.28
CA TYR A 104 30.38 -4.31 -7.03
C TYR A 104 31.64 -3.51 -7.39
N THR A 105 31.51 -2.23 -7.70
CA THR A 105 32.60 -1.42 -8.27
C THR A 105 33.29 -0.58 -7.21
N GLU A 106 32.50 0.14 -6.41
CA GLU A 106 33.03 1.03 -5.38
C GLU A 106 33.02 0.31 -4.04
N LYS A 107 34.18 -0.11 -3.55
CA LYS A 107 34.29 -0.86 -2.28
C LYS A 107 33.64 -0.06 -1.13
N PRO A 108 32.41 -0.41 -0.69
CA PRO A 108 31.68 0.45 0.23
C PRO A 108 32.27 0.27 1.64
N GLU A 109 32.49 1.37 2.34
CA GLU A 109 33.04 1.38 3.69
C GLU A 109 31.95 1.74 4.70
N TYR A 110 31.77 0.88 5.71
CA TYR A 110 30.79 1.12 6.77
C TYR A 110 31.36 2.13 7.77
N VAL A 111 30.87 3.36 7.72
CA VAL A 111 31.29 4.46 8.62
C VAL A 111 30.35 4.57 9.83
N GLY A 112 29.16 3.96 9.74
CA GLY A 112 28.12 4.01 10.75
C GLY A 112 27.17 5.20 10.57
N ARG A 113 26.09 5.21 11.37
CA ARG A 113 25.04 6.23 11.28
C ARG A 113 25.47 7.56 11.91
N ASP A 114 25.38 8.63 11.14
CA ASP A 114 25.59 10.02 11.56
C ASP A 114 24.28 10.83 11.40
N ASP A 115 23.53 10.98 12.49
CA ASP A 115 22.23 11.67 12.48
C ASP A 115 22.34 13.17 12.15
N LYS A 116 23.47 13.82 12.47
CA LYS A 116 23.66 15.24 12.16
C LYS A 116 23.73 15.45 10.65
N ASN A 117 24.45 14.58 9.95
CA ASN A 117 24.59 14.68 8.51
C ASN A 117 23.29 14.31 7.76
N ILE A 118 22.57 13.30 8.25
CA ILE A 118 21.25 12.92 7.70
C ILE A 118 20.27 14.09 7.79
N ARG A 119 20.19 14.76 8.95
CA ARG A 119 19.34 15.95 9.14
C ARG A 119 19.76 17.16 8.30
N THR A 120 21.00 17.18 7.80
CA THR A 120 21.48 18.25 6.90
C THR A 120 20.93 18.07 5.49
N HIS A 121 20.74 16.82 5.04
CA HIS A 121 20.29 16.49 3.69
C HIS A 121 18.78 16.23 3.58
N VAL A 122 18.10 16.05 4.72
CA VAL A 122 16.65 15.92 4.79
C VAL A 122 16.13 16.98 5.75
N SER A 123 15.31 17.90 5.24
CA SER A 123 14.66 18.89 6.09
C SER A 123 13.74 18.21 7.11
N GLU A 124 13.59 18.83 8.27
CA GLU A 124 12.66 18.35 9.30
C GLU A 124 11.22 18.28 8.77
N LEU A 125 10.86 19.21 7.88
CA LEU A 125 9.59 19.21 7.15
C LEU A 125 9.44 17.98 6.25
N ALA A 126 10.47 17.60 5.49
CA ALA A 126 10.41 16.41 4.65
C ALA A 126 10.26 15.13 5.48
N SER A 127 10.98 15.03 6.60
CA SER A 127 10.90 13.87 7.50
C SER A 127 9.52 13.71 8.14
N SER A 128 8.95 14.82 8.65
CA SER A 128 7.61 14.83 9.24
C SER A 128 6.52 14.57 8.20
N LEU A 129 6.67 15.09 6.97
CA LEU A 129 5.76 14.83 5.87
C LEU A 129 5.77 13.35 5.45
N ILE A 130 6.95 12.73 5.31
CA ILE A 130 7.05 11.29 4.99
C ILE A 130 6.35 10.46 6.07
N PHE A 131 6.58 10.77 7.35
CA PHE A 131 5.90 10.10 8.45
C PHE A 131 4.37 10.27 8.37
N ALA A 132 3.90 11.49 8.12
CA ALA A 132 2.48 11.77 7.98
C ALA A 132 1.86 11.00 6.80
N ILE A 133 2.53 10.93 5.64
CA ILE A 133 2.07 10.18 4.47
C ILE A 133 1.99 8.68 4.77
N VAL A 134 3.01 8.11 5.43
CA VAL A 134 3.01 6.70 5.84
C VAL A 134 1.85 6.42 6.79
N ALA A 135 1.68 7.22 7.84
CA ALA A 135 0.60 7.07 8.81
C ALA A 135 -0.78 7.21 8.14
N ALA A 136 -0.98 8.25 7.32
CA ALA A 136 -2.22 8.49 6.61
C ALA A 136 -2.55 7.36 5.63
N THR A 137 -1.54 6.79 4.95
CA THR A 137 -1.72 5.64 4.04
C THR A 137 -2.16 4.40 4.81
N ILE A 138 -1.54 4.11 5.97
CA ILE A 138 -1.93 2.96 6.81
C ILE A 138 -3.38 3.11 7.31
N ILE A 139 -3.71 4.28 7.87
CA ILE A 139 -5.06 4.59 8.35
C ILE A 139 -6.07 4.43 7.21
N ARG A 140 -5.85 5.10 6.08
CA ARG A 140 -6.78 5.06 4.95
C ARG A 140 -6.95 3.68 4.33
N THR A 141 -5.88 2.88 4.27
CA THR A 141 -5.93 1.53 3.71
C THR A 141 -6.67 0.57 4.64
N PHE A 142 -6.41 0.62 5.95
CA PHE A 142 -6.88 -0.41 6.88
C PHE A 142 -8.05 -0.01 7.76
N THR A 143 -8.23 1.28 8.10
CA THR A 143 -9.22 1.69 9.10
C THR A 143 -10.50 2.20 8.46
N PHE A 144 -10.45 3.41 7.90
CA PHE A 144 -11.61 4.12 7.37
C PHE A 144 -11.18 5.05 6.24
N GLU A 145 -12.13 5.42 5.39
CA GLU A 145 -11.93 6.39 4.32
C GLU A 145 -13.16 7.30 4.22
N ALA A 146 -12.90 8.58 3.94
CA ALA A 146 -13.95 9.56 3.70
C ALA A 146 -14.32 9.56 2.21
N PHE A 147 -15.61 9.50 1.91
CA PHE A 147 -16.15 9.58 0.56
C PHE A 147 -17.17 10.72 0.46
N THR A 148 -17.20 11.39 -0.67
CA THR A 148 -18.27 12.33 -1.02
C THR A 148 -19.30 11.63 -1.91
N ILE A 149 -20.58 11.96 -1.76
CA ILE A 149 -21.63 11.46 -2.66
C ILE A 149 -21.73 12.36 -3.90
N PRO A 150 -21.37 11.87 -5.10
CA PRO A 150 -21.41 12.67 -6.32
C PRO A 150 -22.74 12.58 -7.06
N THR A 151 -23.58 11.57 -6.78
CA THR A 151 -24.80 11.27 -7.56
C THR A 151 -26.04 11.14 -6.68
N PRO A 152 -27.23 11.53 -7.16
CA PRO A 152 -28.48 11.48 -6.41
C PRO A 152 -29.08 10.07 -6.30
N SER A 153 -28.33 9.02 -6.61
CA SER A 153 -28.88 7.65 -6.64
C SER A 153 -29.30 7.10 -5.27
N MET A 154 -28.89 7.77 -4.19
CA MET A 154 -29.24 7.46 -2.81
C MET A 154 -30.01 8.61 -2.14
N GLU A 155 -30.52 9.60 -2.91
CA GLU A 155 -31.00 10.92 -2.44
C GLU A 155 -32.06 10.88 -1.34
N LYS A 156 -32.90 9.84 -1.30
CA LYS A 156 -33.87 9.66 -0.20
C LYS A 156 -33.19 9.53 1.17
N SER A 157 -32.01 8.93 1.21
CA SER A 157 -31.26 8.69 2.46
C SER A 157 -29.93 9.43 2.57
N LEU A 158 -29.28 9.77 1.45
CA LEU A 158 -27.98 10.42 1.36
C LEU A 158 -27.99 11.41 0.21
N MET A 159 -27.81 12.69 0.53
CA MET A 159 -27.87 13.77 -0.45
C MET A 159 -26.55 13.94 -1.19
N VAL A 160 -26.62 14.56 -2.37
CA VAL A 160 -25.41 14.93 -3.13
C VAL A 160 -24.62 15.96 -2.33
N GLY A 161 -23.32 15.72 -2.16
CA GLY A 161 -22.44 16.56 -1.36
C GLY A 161 -22.22 16.07 0.08
N ASP A 162 -22.98 15.06 0.54
CA ASP A 162 -22.74 14.47 1.87
C ASP A 162 -21.37 13.79 1.93
N PHE A 163 -20.74 13.91 3.11
CA PHE A 163 -19.46 13.25 3.43
C PHE A 163 -19.72 12.02 4.31
N LEU A 164 -19.31 10.86 3.81
CA LEU A 164 -19.42 9.58 4.51
C LEU A 164 -18.09 9.14 5.09
N PHE A 165 -18.07 8.78 6.37
CA PHE A 165 -16.98 8.00 6.95
C PHE A 165 -17.28 6.51 6.84
N VAL A 166 -16.55 5.84 5.96
CA VAL A 166 -16.76 4.41 5.69
C VAL A 166 -15.75 3.59 6.48
N SER A 167 -16.25 2.73 7.37
CA SER A 167 -15.43 1.77 8.10
C SER A 167 -15.06 0.58 7.21
N LYS A 168 -13.76 0.39 6.98
CA LYS A 168 -13.23 -0.76 6.23
C LYS A 168 -12.96 -1.96 7.15
N LEU A 169 -12.64 -1.69 8.42
CA LEU A 169 -12.36 -2.73 9.42
C LEU A 169 -13.54 -3.66 9.65
N GLN A 170 -14.76 -3.10 9.67
CA GLN A 170 -15.96 -3.86 10.03
C GLN A 170 -16.16 -5.08 9.11
N TYR A 171 -16.00 -4.88 7.80
CA TYR A 171 -16.28 -5.89 6.77
C TYR A 171 -15.03 -6.61 6.24
N GLY A 172 -13.90 -6.49 6.96
CA GLY A 172 -12.61 -7.04 6.59
C GLY A 172 -11.89 -6.19 5.55
N SER A 173 -10.91 -5.42 6.01
CA SER A 173 -10.13 -4.52 5.15
C SER A 173 -9.39 -5.32 4.08
N ARG A 174 -9.50 -4.85 2.82
CA ARG A 174 -8.80 -5.46 1.70
C ARG A 174 -7.34 -5.06 1.70
N LEU A 175 -6.44 -6.01 1.45
CA LEU A 175 -5.04 -5.69 1.18
C LEU A 175 -4.92 -5.00 -0.18
N PRO A 176 -4.07 -3.96 -0.33
CA PRO A 176 -3.86 -3.31 -1.62
C PRO A 176 -3.41 -4.33 -2.67
N ILE A 177 -4.09 -4.33 -3.80
CA ILE A 177 -3.81 -5.24 -4.93
C ILE A 177 -2.71 -4.63 -5.78
N THR A 178 -2.69 -3.32 -5.92
CA THR A 178 -1.73 -2.59 -6.73
C THR A 178 -0.66 -1.94 -5.83
N PRO A 179 0.43 -2.65 -5.48
CA PRO A 179 1.43 -2.15 -4.53
C PRO A 179 2.16 -0.92 -5.06
N LEU A 180 2.35 -0.84 -6.38
CA LEU A 180 3.12 0.19 -7.06
C LEU A 180 2.19 1.30 -7.52
N CYS A 181 1.70 2.07 -6.54
CA CYS A 181 0.89 3.26 -6.76
C CYS A 181 1.32 4.41 -5.86
N LEU A 182 0.94 5.63 -6.24
CA LEU A 182 1.18 6.81 -5.43
C LEU A 182 0.30 6.77 -4.17
N PRO A 183 0.87 7.01 -2.98
CA PRO A 183 0.10 7.06 -1.76
C PRO A 183 -0.91 8.21 -1.82
N LEU A 184 -2.06 8.00 -1.18
CA LEU A 184 -3.14 8.99 -1.06
C LEU A 184 -3.86 9.38 -2.37
N VAL A 185 -3.53 8.73 -3.49
CA VAL A 185 -4.16 8.99 -4.80
C VAL A 185 -4.95 7.74 -5.24
N HIS A 186 -6.19 7.95 -5.72
CA HIS A 186 -7.05 6.85 -6.17
C HIS A 186 -6.63 6.38 -7.57
N ASN A 187 -6.91 7.17 -8.60
CA ASN A 187 -6.86 6.72 -10.00
C ASN A 187 -5.88 7.51 -10.86
N ARG A 188 -5.95 8.85 -10.84
CA ARG A 188 -5.11 9.74 -11.65
C ARG A 188 -4.24 10.62 -10.79
N ILE A 189 -3.06 10.96 -11.29
CA ILE A 189 -2.17 11.92 -10.64
C ILE A 189 -2.85 13.30 -10.68
N PRO A 190 -2.98 14.02 -9.56
CA PRO A 190 -3.57 15.36 -9.56
C PRO A 190 -2.85 16.27 -10.56
N GLY A 191 -3.59 16.88 -11.48
CA GLY A 191 -3.05 17.78 -12.50
C GLY A 191 -2.55 17.10 -13.79
N THR A 192 -2.63 15.77 -13.92
CA THR A 192 -2.33 15.06 -15.18
C THR A 192 -3.37 13.97 -15.48
N ASP A 193 -3.46 13.55 -16.75
CA ASP A 193 -4.35 12.44 -17.16
C ASP A 193 -3.74 11.05 -16.97
N GLN A 194 -2.51 10.97 -16.45
CA GLN A 194 -1.77 9.72 -16.28
C GLN A 194 -2.30 8.91 -15.08
N PRO A 195 -2.29 7.57 -15.16
CA PRO A 195 -2.66 6.73 -14.03
C PRO A 195 -1.69 6.94 -12.86
N SER A 196 -2.22 6.92 -11.65
CA SER A 196 -1.45 7.03 -10.40
C SER A 196 -0.78 5.72 -9.98
N TYR A 197 -0.85 4.70 -10.82
CA TYR A 197 -0.39 3.35 -10.53
C TYR A 197 0.21 2.70 -11.76
N LEU A 198 1.05 1.70 -11.50
CA LEU A 198 1.61 0.80 -12.51
C LEU A 198 0.93 -0.56 -12.37
N ASP A 199 0.42 -1.09 -13.47
CA ASP A 199 -0.39 -2.32 -13.54
C ASP A 199 0.43 -3.61 -13.71
N TRP A 200 1.75 -3.47 -13.91
CA TRP A 200 2.75 -4.54 -14.04
C TRP A 200 2.75 -5.62 -12.95
N VAL A 201 2.35 -5.28 -11.72
CA VAL A 201 2.40 -6.17 -10.55
C VAL A 201 1.10 -6.03 -9.79
N GLN A 202 0.36 -7.14 -9.66
CA GLN A 202 -0.92 -7.17 -8.97
C GLN A 202 -0.96 -8.34 -7.98
N LEU A 203 -1.04 -8.00 -6.70
CA LEU A 203 -1.17 -8.94 -5.60
C LEU A 203 -2.54 -9.64 -5.64
N PRO A 204 -2.65 -10.87 -5.11
CA PRO A 204 -3.89 -11.61 -5.14
C PRO A 204 -4.91 -10.93 -4.22
N TYR A 205 -6.18 -11.08 -4.54
CA TYR A 205 -7.25 -10.54 -3.70
C TYR A 205 -7.25 -11.23 -2.34
N MET A 206 -6.96 -10.46 -1.29
CA MET A 206 -6.97 -10.93 0.09
C MET A 206 -7.65 -9.90 0.99
N ARG A 207 -8.38 -10.38 2.00
CA ARG A 207 -8.99 -9.55 3.04
C ARG A 207 -8.52 -9.98 4.41
N LEU A 208 -8.38 -9.01 5.30
CA LEU A 208 -8.23 -9.25 6.72
C LEU A 208 -9.53 -9.82 7.31
N PRO A 209 -9.46 -10.49 8.47
CA PRO A 209 -10.65 -10.97 9.16
C PRO A 209 -11.69 -9.86 9.34
N LYS A 210 -12.96 -10.18 9.04
CA LYS A 210 -14.10 -9.29 9.23
C LYS A 210 -14.56 -9.33 10.69
N ILE A 211 -15.09 -8.20 11.18
CA ILE A 211 -15.68 -8.09 12.52
C ILE A 211 -17.18 -8.43 12.45
N SER A 212 -17.86 -7.94 11.41
CA SER A 212 -19.27 -8.21 11.15
C SER A 212 -19.52 -8.45 9.67
N ASP A 213 -20.59 -9.17 9.38
CA ASP A 213 -21.14 -9.28 8.04
C ASP A 213 -21.96 -8.06 7.65
N VAL A 214 -22.09 -7.85 6.33
CA VAL A 214 -23.01 -6.87 5.76
C VAL A 214 -24.43 -7.32 6.03
N GLN A 215 -25.23 -6.43 6.61
CA GLN A 215 -26.62 -6.68 6.91
C GLN A 215 -27.52 -6.07 5.84
N ARG A 216 -28.77 -6.57 5.78
CA ARG A 216 -29.78 -5.93 4.93
C ARG A 216 -29.98 -4.49 5.37
N LEU A 217 -30.24 -3.64 4.40
CA LEU A 217 -30.39 -2.20 4.48
C LEU A 217 -29.13 -1.41 4.82
N ASP A 218 -27.96 -2.05 5.00
CA ASP A 218 -26.71 -1.32 5.21
C ASP A 218 -26.33 -0.49 3.97
N PRO A 219 -25.94 0.79 4.13
CA PRO A 219 -25.27 1.54 3.08
C PRO A 219 -23.85 0.98 2.92
N VAL A 220 -23.55 0.41 1.75
CA VAL A 220 -22.28 -0.20 1.44
C VAL A 220 -21.55 0.56 0.34
N VAL A 221 -20.23 0.64 0.49
CA VAL A 221 -19.33 1.17 -0.54
C VAL A 221 -18.55 0.01 -1.16
N PHE A 222 -18.64 -0.12 -2.48
CA PHE A 222 -17.96 -1.17 -3.22
C PHE A 222 -17.40 -0.64 -4.53
N ASN A 223 -16.48 -1.39 -5.12
CA ASN A 223 -15.92 -1.07 -6.42
C ASN A 223 -16.86 -1.52 -7.53
N TYR A 224 -17.10 -0.67 -8.54
CA TYR A 224 -18.01 -0.96 -9.64
C TYR A 224 -17.55 -2.23 -10.41
N PRO A 225 -18.37 -3.30 -10.46
CA PRO A 225 -17.93 -4.59 -10.96
C PRO A 225 -17.73 -4.63 -12.48
N MET A 226 -18.47 -3.82 -13.24
CA MET A 226 -18.41 -3.81 -14.71
C MET A 226 -17.13 -3.17 -15.26
N GLU A 227 -16.43 -2.37 -14.45
CA GLU A 227 -15.15 -1.80 -14.84
C GLU A 227 -14.08 -2.89 -14.76
N THR A 228 -13.76 -3.52 -15.90
CA THR A 228 -12.81 -4.66 -15.95
C THR A 228 -11.40 -4.26 -16.35
N GLU A 229 -11.22 -3.09 -16.96
CA GLU A 229 -9.94 -2.56 -17.44
C GLU A 229 -8.99 -2.19 -16.29
N LYS A 230 -9.53 -1.84 -15.12
CA LYS A 230 -8.75 -1.42 -13.95
C LYS A 230 -8.64 -2.52 -12.89
N PRO A 231 -7.51 -2.58 -12.16
CA PRO A 231 -7.39 -3.38 -10.95
C PRO A 231 -8.53 -3.09 -9.97
N VAL A 232 -8.99 -4.09 -9.22
CA VAL A 232 -10.18 -3.98 -8.36
C VAL A 232 -10.09 -2.83 -7.34
N ASP A 233 -8.90 -2.55 -6.82
CA ASP A 233 -8.65 -1.46 -5.88
C ASP A 233 -8.51 -0.06 -6.52
N LYS A 234 -8.53 0.02 -7.85
CA LYS A 234 -8.45 1.23 -8.67
C LYS A 234 -9.73 1.52 -9.48
N ARG A 235 -10.76 0.72 -9.24
CA ARG A 235 -12.09 0.92 -9.83
C ARG A 235 -12.87 1.98 -9.08
N GLU A 236 -13.82 2.59 -9.78
CA GLU A 236 -14.71 3.59 -9.19
C GLU A 236 -15.52 3.04 -8.00
N HIS A 237 -15.74 3.90 -7.02
CA HIS A 237 -16.49 3.55 -5.82
C HIS A 237 -17.97 3.90 -6.01
N TYR A 238 -18.84 2.95 -5.69
CA TYR A 238 -20.29 3.13 -5.70
C TYR A 238 -20.81 2.96 -4.29
N VAL A 239 -21.74 3.84 -3.91
CA VAL A 239 -22.49 3.76 -2.66
C VAL A 239 -23.90 3.31 -2.98
N LYS A 240 -24.30 2.17 -2.43
CA LYS A 240 -25.66 1.62 -2.58
C LYS A 240 -26.13 1.00 -1.28
N ARG A 241 -27.44 0.73 -1.19
CA ARG A 241 -28.03 -0.01 -0.08
C ARG A 241 -28.00 -1.52 -0.36
N CYS A 242 -27.54 -2.31 0.60
CA CYS A 242 -27.63 -3.76 0.52
C CYS A 242 -29.09 -4.20 0.74
N ILE A 243 -29.76 -4.69 -0.29
CA ILE A 243 -31.17 -5.09 -0.17
C ILE A 243 -31.31 -6.58 0.18
N ALA A 244 -30.43 -7.41 -0.35
CA ALA A 244 -30.44 -8.85 -0.18
C ALA A 244 -29.03 -9.36 0.11
N THR A 245 -28.93 -10.40 0.93
CA THR A 245 -27.68 -11.07 1.32
C THR A 245 -27.64 -12.51 0.78
N PRO A 246 -26.48 -13.19 0.78
CA PRO A 246 -26.39 -14.56 0.28
C PRO A 246 -27.41 -15.49 0.94
N GLY A 247 -28.20 -16.19 0.12
CA GLY A 247 -29.30 -17.06 0.57
C GLY A 247 -30.69 -16.44 0.41
N ASP A 248 -30.78 -15.13 0.19
CA ASP A 248 -32.05 -14.44 0.00
C ASP A 248 -32.59 -14.58 -1.43
N THR A 249 -33.92 -14.65 -1.55
CA THR A 249 -34.64 -14.50 -2.82
C THR A 249 -35.17 -13.08 -2.93
N LEU A 250 -34.71 -12.34 -3.94
CA LEU A 250 -35.14 -10.96 -4.24
C LEU A 250 -36.18 -10.97 -5.37
N GLN A 251 -37.30 -10.29 -5.15
CA GLN A 251 -38.32 -10.04 -6.17
C GLN A 251 -38.71 -8.56 -6.19
N ILE A 252 -38.98 -8.03 -7.39
CA ILE A 252 -39.51 -6.67 -7.58
C ILE A 252 -40.82 -6.79 -8.34
N ILE A 253 -41.94 -6.51 -7.66
CA ILE A 253 -43.29 -6.65 -8.22
C ILE A 253 -43.98 -5.30 -8.12
N ASN A 254 -44.40 -4.73 -9.26
CA ASN A 254 -45.04 -3.41 -9.34
C ASN A 254 -44.24 -2.30 -8.61
N GLY A 255 -42.91 -2.33 -8.72
CA GLY A 255 -42.01 -1.36 -8.07
C GLY A 255 -41.81 -1.56 -6.56
N GLN A 256 -42.40 -2.60 -5.96
CA GLN A 256 -42.19 -2.96 -4.56
C GLN A 256 -41.19 -4.11 -4.44
N VAL A 257 -40.31 -4.03 -3.45
CA VAL A 257 -39.28 -5.03 -3.19
C VAL A 257 -39.81 -6.08 -2.21
N TYR A 258 -39.59 -7.35 -2.52
CA TYR A 258 -39.91 -8.50 -1.66
C TYR A 258 -38.65 -9.32 -1.44
N ILE A 259 -38.42 -9.74 -0.19
CA ILE A 259 -37.31 -10.59 0.22
C ILE A 259 -37.86 -11.83 0.89
N ASN A 260 -37.55 -13.01 0.35
CA ASN A 260 -38.04 -14.30 0.84
C ASN A 260 -39.58 -14.38 0.92
N GLY A 261 -40.27 -13.61 0.06
CA GLY A 261 -41.74 -13.52 0.03
C GLY A 261 -42.32 -12.35 0.84
N ASP A 262 -41.56 -11.78 1.77
CA ASP A 262 -42.02 -10.67 2.62
C ASP A 262 -41.74 -9.32 1.95
N LYS A 263 -42.71 -8.41 2.03
CA LYS A 263 -42.55 -7.04 1.51
C LYS A 263 -41.50 -6.30 2.35
N GLN A 264 -40.47 -5.78 1.69
CA GLN A 264 -39.40 -5.03 2.35
C GLN A 264 -39.81 -3.56 2.52
N GLU A 265 -39.83 -3.10 3.77
CA GLU A 265 -39.92 -1.67 4.07
C GLU A 265 -38.57 -1.02 3.80
N MET A 266 -38.60 0.06 3.02
CA MET A 266 -37.41 0.87 2.74
C MET A 266 -37.35 1.96 3.81
N PRO A 267 -36.17 2.23 4.39
CA PRO A 267 -36.00 3.35 5.30
C PRO A 267 -36.29 4.65 4.55
N ASP A 268 -36.96 5.58 5.25
CA ASP A 268 -37.30 6.91 4.75
C ASP A 268 -36.05 7.72 4.36
#